data_AF-J9GC57-F1
#
_entry.id   AF-J9GC57-F1
#
_cell.length_a   1.000
_cell.length_b   1.000
_cell.length_c   1.000
_cell.angle_alpha   90.00
_cell.angle_beta   90.00
_cell.angle_gamma   90.00
#
_symmetry.space_group_name_H-M   'P 1'
#
loop_
_entity.id
_entity.type
_entity.pdbx_description
1 polymer ?
#
loop_
_entity_poly.entity_id
_entity_poly.type
_entity_poly.pdbx_seq_one_letter_code
_entity_poly.pdbx_strand_id
1 'polypeptide(L)'
;ALLENTQVKDLVRKDFMPAVNINVSLDELLETSFHQNYVPVVDDRNKFIGIVTRQSLLRHFGKSNAKTVNSSASIRQSMQKQSLNG
;
A
#
# COMPACT_ATOMS: atom_id res chain seq x y z
N ALA A 1 18.22 12.27 -27.55
CA ALA A 1 17.67 13.25 -28.50
C ALA A 1 16.22 13.65 -28.21
N LEU A 2 15.21 12.76 -28.24
CA LEU A 2 13.80 13.22 -28.19
C LEU A 2 13.38 13.81 -26.83
N LEU A 3 13.86 13.25 -25.72
CA LEU A 3 13.44 13.66 -24.37
C LEU A 3 14.16 14.90 -23.84
N GLU A 4 15.37 15.22 -24.31
CA GLU A 4 16.16 16.34 -23.78
C GLU A 4 15.56 17.72 -24.08
N ASN A 5 14.71 17.81 -25.11
CA ASN A 5 14.01 19.04 -25.50
C ASN A 5 12.50 19.02 -25.19
N THR A 6 11.99 17.96 -24.55
CA THR A 6 10.56 17.86 -24.21
C THR A 6 10.31 18.51 -22.85
N GLN A 7 9.31 19.40 -22.74
CA GLN A 7 8.98 20.01 -21.44
C GLN A 7 8.12 19.03 -20.62
N VAL A 8 8.30 19.01 -19.30
CA VAL A 8 7.54 18.10 -18.40
C VAL A 8 6.03 18.27 -18.57
N LYS A 9 5.55 19.51 -18.72
CA LYS A 9 4.12 19.80 -18.93
C LYS A 9 3.55 19.14 -20.20
N ASP A 10 4.38 18.87 -21.20
CA ASP A 10 3.96 18.23 -22.45
C ASP A 10 3.77 16.71 -22.27
N LEU A 11 4.30 16.15 -21.18
CA LEU A 11 4.14 14.76 -20.76
C LEU A 11 2.98 14.56 -19.77
N VAL A 12 2.43 15.65 -19.22
CA VAL A 12 1.37 15.58 -18.20
C VAL A 12 0.07 15.18 -18.87
N ARG A 13 -0.48 14.05 -18.45
CA ARG A 13 -1.82 13.59 -18.84
C ARG A 13 -2.83 14.05 -17.82
N LYS A 14 -3.85 14.78 -18.29
CA LYS A 14 -4.96 15.24 -17.45
C LYS A 14 -5.67 14.03 -16.84
N ASP A 15 -6.00 14.12 -15.56
CA ASP A 15 -6.79 13.14 -14.79
C ASP A 15 -6.22 11.70 -14.76
N PHE A 16 -4.95 11.52 -15.13
CA PHE A 16 -4.33 10.19 -15.22
C PHE A 16 -3.99 9.56 -13.85
N MET A 17 -3.84 10.39 -12.81
CA MET A 17 -3.43 9.96 -11.48
C MET A 17 -4.21 10.77 -10.43
N PRO A 18 -5.50 10.44 -10.21
CA PRO A 18 -6.32 11.14 -9.23
C PRO A 18 -5.71 11.02 -7.83
N ALA A 19 -5.76 12.13 -7.10
CA ALA A 19 -5.29 12.20 -5.72
C ALA A 19 -6.41 11.83 -4.76
N VAL A 20 -6.04 11.25 -3.63
CA VAL A 20 -6.94 11.01 -2.49
C VAL A 20 -6.62 12.01 -1.37
N ASN A 21 -7.63 12.33 -0.56
CA ASN A 21 -7.40 13.14 0.64
C ASN A 21 -6.67 12.30 1.71
N ILE A 22 -5.90 12.95 2.58
CA ILE A 22 -5.20 12.29 3.70
C ILE A 22 -6.14 11.53 4.65
N ASN A 23 -7.43 11.89 4.70
CA ASN A 23 -8.44 11.23 5.51
C ASN A 23 -9.11 10.03 4.82
N VAL A 24 -8.63 9.61 3.64
CA VAL A 24 -9.13 8.42 2.92
C VAL A 24 -9.04 7.16 3.78
N SER A 25 -10.02 6.26 3.64
CA SER A 25 -9.94 4.96 4.32
C SER A 25 -8.84 4.08 3.72
N LEU A 26 -8.32 3.12 4.51
CA LEU A 26 -7.31 2.17 4.00
C LEU A 26 -7.88 1.30 2.87
N ASP A 27 -9.15 0.93 2.95
CA ASP A 27 -9.83 0.12 1.92
C ASP A 27 -9.96 0.90 0.62
N GLU A 28 -10.41 2.15 0.66
CA GLU A 28 -10.50 3.02 -0.53
C GLU A 28 -9.12 3.33 -1.13
N LEU A 29 -8.10 3.52 -0.28
CA LEU A 29 -6.71 3.67 -0.72
C LEU A 29 -6.20 2.38 -1.41
N LEU A 30 -6.57 1.20 -0.90
CA LEU A 30 -6.23 -0.08 -1.50
C LEU A 30 -6.93 -0.27 -2.84
N GLU A 31 -8.23 0.01 -2.92
CA GLU A 31 -9.02 -0.05 -4.17
C GLU A 31 -8.44 0.87 -5.24
N THR A 32 -8.11 2.11 -4.86
CA THR A 32 -7.43 3.07 -5.76
C THR A 32 -6.11 2.48 -6.27
N SER A 33 -5.34 1.80 -5.41
CA SER A 33 -4.05 1.21 -5.78
C SER A 33 -4.14 0.04 -6.79
N PHE A 34 -5.32 -0.54 -6.98
CA PHE A 34 -5.54 -1.55 -8.03
C PHE A 34 -5.56 -0.93 -9.42
N HIS A 35 -6.04 0.31 -9.52
CA HIS A 35 -6.15 1.04 -10.78
C HIS A 35 -4.91 1.89 -11.07
N GLN A 36 -4.19 2.35 -10.04
CA GLN A 36 -2.97 3.14 -10.19
C GLN A 36 -1.86 2.71 -9.21
N ASN A 37 -0.63 2.54 -9.71
CA ASN A 37 0.49 2.09 -8.87
C ASN A 37 1.00 3.15 -7.87
N TYR A 38 0.71 4.42 -8.15
CA TYR A 38 1.07 5.58 -7.35
C TYR A 38 -0.19 6.36 -7.01
N VAL A 39 -0.47 6.52 -5.72
CA VAL A 39 -1.61 7.28 -5.22
C VAL A 39 -1.10 8.58 -4.63
N PRO A 40 -1.26 9.73 -5.31
CA PRO A 40 -0.98 11.03 -4.73
C PRO A 40 -1.93 11.30 -3.55
N VAL A 41 -1.39 11.87 -2.48
CA VAL A 41 -2.17 12.23 -1.30
C VAL A 41 -2.14 13.75 -1.14
N VAL A 42 -3.31 14.33 -0.87
CA VAL A 42 -3.47 15.76 -0.59
C VAL A 42 -4.04 16.01 0.81
N ASP A 43 -3.78 17.19 1.38
CA ASP A 43 -4.46 17.67 2.58
C ASP A 43 -5.86 18.23 2.28
N ASP A 44 -6.54 18.76 3.31
CA ASP A 44 -7.84 19.42 3.23
C ASP A 44 -7.87 20.70 2.38
N ARG A 45 -6.70 21.29 2.12
CA ARG A 45 -6.51 22.47 1.26
C ARG A 45 -6.13 22.08 -0.17
N ASN A 46 -6.26 20.80 -0.53
CA ASN A 46 -5.82 20.24 -1.81
C ASN A 46 -4.33 20.46 -2.10
N LYS A 47 -3.48 20.54 -1.07
CA LYS A 47 -2.03 20.58 -1.23
C LYS A 47 -1.48 19.17 -1.21
N PHE A 48 -0.65 18.85 -2.20
CA PHE A 48 0.05 17.58 -2.28
C PHE A 48 1.01 17.42 -1.09
N ILE A 49 0.90 16.30 -0.38
CA ILE A 49 1.71 15.99 0.81
C ILE A 49 2.54 14.71 0.67
N GLY A 50 2.31 13.90 -0.36
CA GLY A 50 3.09 12.69 -0.59
C GLY A 50 2.46 11.69 -1.54
N ILE A 51 3.10 10.53 -1.69
CA ILE A 51 2.66 9.42 -2.54
C ILE A 51 2.64 8.14 -1.73
N VAL A 52 1.54 7.40 -1.82
CA VAL A 52 1.47 6.01 -1.40
C VAL A 52 1.73 5.12 -2.62
N THR A 53 2.60 4.12 -2.47
CA THR A 53 2.88 3.16 -3.54
C THR A 53 2.19 1.83 -3.26
N ARG A 54 1.82 1.11 -4.32
CA ARG A 54 1.28 -0.25 -4.17
C ARG A 54 2.22 -1.16 -3.37
N GLN A 55 3.53 -1.02 -3.55
CA GLN A 55 4.53 -1.77 -2.78
C GLN A 55 4.48 -1.44 -1.27
N SER A 56 4.24 -0.17 -0.87
CA SER A 56 4.13 0.18 0.55
C SER A 56 2.88 -0.40 1.18
N LEU A 57 1.76 -0.39 0.46
CA LEU A 57 0.51 -1.05 0.87
C LEU A 57 0.70 -2.56 1.03
N LEU A 58 1.21 -3.24 0.01
CA LEU A 58 1.44 -4.69 0.06
C LEU A 58 2.39 -5.09 1.20
N ARG A 59 3.45 -4.31 1.43
CA ARG A 59 4.36 -4.54 2.55
C ARG A 59 3.68 -4.34 3.90
N HIS A 60 2.79 -3.35 4.02
CA HIS A 60 2.02 -3.12 5.24
C HIS A 60 1.15 -4.34 5.56
N PHE A 61 0.35 -4.82 4.61
CA PHE A 61 -0.49 -6.02 4.78
C PHE A 61 0.33 -7.30 4.99
N GLY A 62 1.46 -7.46 4.28
CA GLY A 62 2.36 -8.60 4.47
C GLY A 62 2.93 -8.71 5.88
N LYS A 63 3.28 -7.57 6.50
CA LYS A 63 3.74 -7.53 7.91
C LYS A 63 2.63 -7.86 8.90
N SER A 64 1.40 -7.43 8.62
CA SER A 64 0.23 -7.73 9.47
C SER A 64 -0.05 -9.23 9.53
N ASN A 65 0.08 -9.95 8.41
CA ASN A 65 -0.14 -11.39 8.35
C ASN A 65 0.94 -12.22 9.05
N ALA A 66 2.19 -11.74 9.12
CA ALA A 66 3.27 -12.42 9.82
C ALA A 66 3.00 -12.52 11.34
N LYS A 67 2.27 -11.57 11.93
CA LYS A 67 1.89 -11.62 13.35
C LYS A 67 0.87 -12.73 13.63
N THR A 68 -0.14 -12.86 12.76
CA THR A 68 -1.22 -13.85 12.91
C THR A 68 -0.74 -15.28 12.66
N VAL A 69 0.12 -15.49 11.65
CA VAL A 69 0.66 -16.82 11.32
C VAL A 69 1.58 -17.34 12.42
N ASN A 70 2.45 -16.48 12.98
CA ASN A 70 3.35 -16.87 14.07
C ASN A 70 2.61 -17.33 15.32
N SER A 71 1.51 -16.66 15.71
CA SER A 71 0.66 -17.11 16.82
C SER A 71 0.04 -18.48 16.57
N SER A 72 -0.46 -18.75 15.36
CA SER A 72 -1.07 -20.03 15.02
C SER A 72 -0.06 -21.19 14.96
N ALA A 73 1.18 -20.93 14.51
CA ALA A 73 2.26 -21.91 14.47
C ALA A 73 2.76 -22.26 15.88
N SER A 74 2.89 -21.28 16.77
CA SER A 74 3.25 -21.51 18.18
C SER A 74 2.17 -22.28 18.96
N ILE A 75 0.89 -22.05 18.67
CA ILE A 75 -0.23 -22.84 19.24
C ILE A 75 -0.16 -24.30 18.74
N ARG A 76 0.08 -24.53 17.45
CA ARG A 76 0.22 -25.90 16.91
C ARG A 76 1.42 -26.65 17.50
N GLN A 77 2.56 -25.98 17.70
CA GLN A 77 3.75 -26.58 18.31
C GLN A 77 3.56 -26.91 19.79
N SER A 78 2.83 -26.08 20.55
CA SER A 78 2.55 -26.37 21.97
C SER A 78 1.57 -27.54 22.14
N MET A 79 0.55 -27.64 21.28
CA MET A 79 -0.40 -28.77 21.27
C MET A 79 0.28 -30.10 20.90
N GLN A 80 1.22 -30.10 19.94
CA GLN A 80 1.97 -31.31 19.57
C GLN A 80 2.92 -31.80 20.67
N LYS A 81 3.57 -30.88 21.41
CA LYS A 81 4.45 -31.24 22.54
C LYS A 81 3.69 -31.85 23.72
N GLN A 82 2.43 -31.47 23.96
CA GLN A 82 1.61 -32.09 25.00
C GLN A 82 1.14 -33.50 24.63
N SER A 83 0.91 -33.78 23.33
CA SER A 83 0.50 -35.10 22.86
C SER A 83 1.61 -36.16 22.84
N LEU A 84 2.88 -35.76 22.95
CA LEU A 84 4.04 -36.66 22.91
C LEU A 84 4.58 -37.04 24.30
N ASN A 85 4.05 -36.44 25.36
CA ASN A 85 4.45 -36.68 26.75
C ASN A 85 3.41 -37.51 27.53
N GLY A 86 2.52 -38.22 26.84
CA GLY A 86 1.50 -39.11 27.41
C GLY A 86 1.71 -40.55 26.95
#